data_AF-B1VDY5-F1
#
_entry.id   AF-B1VDY5-F1
#
_cell.length_a   1.000
_cell.length_b   1.000
_cell.length_c   1.000
_cell.angle_alpha   90.00
_cell.angle_beta   90.00
_cell.angle_gamma   90.00
#
_symmetry.space_group_name_H-M   'P 1'
#
loop_
_entity.id
_entity.type
_entity.pdbx_description
1 polymer ?
#
loop_
_entity_poly.entity_id
_entity_poly.type
_entity_poly.pdbx_seq_one_letter_code
_entity_poly.pdbx_strand_id
1 'polypeptide(L)'
;MAQVDKEFREERARLALVDKRRCNRCDEIKTLSTDFGNDSNGAEGKAGHCRDCHRLSSRAWYHKHDGLQGPLDNGLKRARAAGRRAFNIKPEKQLKHWKKNGIDPWTCFYTGTPLLREPGHPNSREIDHIEPLSLKGSAGHVMKNIVPCSHEWNRYKNTRRAVNVYLNAPEELQPVKNYVGLAHGHAGVDAQGNPLAPAITEWSDSDRGELIVYVRQDTEVSQ
;
A
#
# COMPACT_ATOMS: atom_id res chain seq x y z
N MET A 1 -13.08 -35.18 -5.29
CA MET A 1 -11.68 -35.00 -5.74
C MET A 1 -11.58 -35.64 -7.11
N ALA A 2 -11.34 -34.87 -8.16
CA ALA A 2 -11.27 -35.38 -9.53
C ALA A 2 -10.23 -36.50 -9.60
N GLN A 3 -10.64 -37.63 -10.17
CA GLN A 3 -9.79 -38.79 -10.43
C GLN A 3 -8.67 -38.32 -11.36
N VAL A 4 -7.54 -37.91 -10.79
CA VAL A 4 -6.34 -37.60 -11.57
C VAL A 4 -6.02 -38.87 -12.32
N ASP A 5 -6.16 -38.79 -13.64
CA ASP A 5 -6.13 -39.92 -14.55
C ASP A 5 -4.93 -40.83 -14.23
N LYS A 6 -5.18 -42.13 -14.18
CA LYS A 6 -4.15 -43.14 -13.92
C LYS A 6 -3.01 -42.97 -14.92
N GLU A 7 -3.35 -42.66 -16.17
CA GLU A 7 -2.41 -42.38 -17.25
C GLU A 7 -1.49 -41.18 -16.92
N PHE A 8 -2.04 -40.11 -16.34
CA PHE A 8 -1.25 -38.93 -15.95
C PHE A 8 -0.23 -39.26 -14.86
N ARG A 9 -0.58 -40.14 -13.92
CA ARG A 9 0.33 -40.56 -12.84
C ARG A 9 1.45 -41.45 -13.36
N GLU A 10 1.11 -42.39 -14.23
CA GLU A 10 2.08 -43.29 -14.88
C GLU A 10 3.04 -42.51 -15.79
N GLU A 11 2.52 -41.57 -16.60
CA GLU A 11 3.35 -40.68 -17.40
C GLU A 11 4.31 -39.87 -16.53
N ARG A 12 3.81 -39.29 -15.43
CA ARG A 12 4.62 -38.49 -14.50
C ARG A 12 5.74 -39.31 -13.88
N ALA A 13 5.45 -40.53 -13.41
CA ALA A 13 6.47 -41.42 -12.85
C ALA A 13 7.54 -41.77 -13.89
N ARG A 14 7.12 -42.09 -15.13
CA ARG A 14 8.04 -42.37 -16.23
C ARG A 14 8.94 -41.17 -16.58
N LEU A 15 8.39 -39.96 -16.64
CA LEU A 15 9.15 -38.75 -16.93
C LEU A 15 10.13 -38.41 -15.79
N ALA A 16 9.74 -38.65 -14.53
CA ALA A 16 10.59 -38.37 -13.38
C ALA A 16 11.89 -39.20 -13.38
N LEU A 17 11.85 -40.42 -13.93
CA LEU A 17 13.05 -41.27 -14.09
C LEU A 17 14.12 -40.64 -15.00
N VAL A 18 13.74 -39.67 -15.85
CA VAL A 18 14.65 -38.96 -16.77
C VAL A 18 14.73 -37.46 -16.47
N ASP A 19 14.49 -37.07 -15.22
CA ASP A 19 14.47 -35.67 -14.73
C ASP A 19 13.53 -34.76 -15.52
N LYS A 20 12.36 -35.27 -15.94
CA LYS A 20 11.34 -34.51 -16.68
C LYS A 20 9.99 -34.56 -15.99
N ARG A 21 9.14 -33.58 -16.29
CA ARG A 21 7.73 -33.57 -15.88
C ARG A 21 6.89 -32.69 -16.79
N ARG A 22 5.66 -33.13 -17.06
CA ARG A 22 4.63 -32.32 -17.72
C ARG A 22 4.05 -31.30 -16.74
N CYS A 23 4.07 -30.03 -17.10
CA CYS A 23 3.40 -28.96 -16.35
C CYS A 23 1.88 -29.12 -16.47
N ASN A 24 1.14 -29.17 -15.36
CA ASN A 24 -0.33 -29.30 -15.40
C ASN A 24 -1.10 -28.02 -15.79
N ARG A 25 -0.41 -26.99 -16.28
CA ARG A 25 -1.00 -25.70 -16.70
C ARG A 25 -0.74 -25.38 -18.16
N CYS A 26 0.48 -25.61 -18.64
CA CYS A 26 0.86 -25.36 -20.04
C CYS A 26 1.11 -26.65 -20.83
N ASP A 27 0.98 -27.82 -20.20
CA ASP A 27 1.17 -29.16 -20.77
C ASP A 27 2.53 -29.44 -21.44
N GLU A 28 3.49 -28.53 -21.31
CA GLU A 28 4.88 -28.71 -21.74
C GLU A 28 5.64 -29.65 -20.81
N ILE A 29 6.47 -30.52 -21.39
CA ILE A 29 7.43 -31.36 -20.65
C ILE A 29 8.71 -30.56 -20.43
N LYS A 30 9.06 -30.35 -19.16
CA LYS A 30 10.20 -29.53 -18.73
C LYS A 30 11.09 -30.29 -17.75
N THR A 31 12.27 -29.74 -17.46
CA THR A 31 13.24 -30.34 -16.54
C THR A 31 12.73 -30.24 -15.11
N LEU A 32 12.62 -31.39 -14.42
CA LEU A 32 12.01 -31.48 -13.09
C LEU A 32 12.84 -30.75 -12.03
N SER A 33 14.17 -30.88 -12.09
CA SER A 33 15.10 -30.25 -11.15
C SER A 33 15.11 -28.71 -11.21
N THR A 34 15.05 -28.11 -12.40
CA THR A 34 15.23 -26.67 -12.62
C THR A 34 13.93 -25.89 -12.81
N ASP A 35 12.96 -26.46 -13.52
CA ASP A 35 11.81 -25.70 -14.04
C ASP A 35 10.59 -25.74 -13.13
N PHE A 36 10.65 -26.53 -12.05
CA PHE A 36 9.59 -26.65 -11.05
C PHE A 36 10.03 -26.09 -9.70
N GLY A 37 9.06 -25.53 -8.96
CA GLY A 37 9.27 -25.09 -7.57
C GLY A 37 9.24 -26.27 -6.61
N ASN A 38 9.80 -26.10 -5.42
CA ASN A 38 9.66 -27.09 -4.36
C ASN A 38 8.28 -26.98 -3.71
N ASP A 39 7.66 -28.12 -3.41
CA ASP A 39 6.37 -28.23 -2.74
C ASP A 39 6.38 -29.50 -1.89
N SER A 40 6.33 -29.37 -0.56
CA SER A 40 6.39 -30.50 0.35
C SER A 40 5.21 -31.47 0.21
N ASN A 41 4.08 -30.98 -0.33
CA ASN A 41 2.90 -31.79 -0.61
C ASN A 41 2.83 -32.24 -2.07
N GLY A 42 3.79 -31.81 -2.88
CA GLY A 42 3.90 -32.15 -4.29
C GLY A 42 4.52 -33.53 -4.49
N ALA A 43 4.14 -34.19 -5.59
CA ALA A 43 4.83 -35.40 -6.04
C ALA A 43 6.33 -35.09 -6.24
N GLU A 44 7.19 -36.00 -5.75
CA GLU A 44 8.66 -35.84 -5.76
C GLU A 44 9.16 -34.57 -5.04
N GLY A 45 8.36 -33.98 -4.15
CA GLY A 45 8.67 -32.71 -3.48
C GLY A 45 8.61 -31.51 -4.42
N LYS A 46 7.95 -31.63 -5.58
CA LYS A 46 7.89 -30.61 -6.63
C LYS A 46 6.45 -30.19 -6.93
N ALA A 47 6.30 -28.89 -7.20
CA ALA A 47 5.03 -28.30 -7.60
C ALA A 47 4.49 -28.95 -8.90
N GLY A 48 3.16 -28.99 -9.05
CA GLY A 48 2.52 -29.54 -10.25
C GLY A 48 2.68 -28.69 -11.52
N HIS A 49 3.07 -27.43 -11.37
CA HIS A 49 3.19 -26.45 -12.44
C HIS A 49 4.62 -25.91 -12.52
N CYS A 50 5.04 -25.52 -13.72
CA CYS A 50 6.37 -24.95 -13.93
C CYS A 50 6.48 -23.53 -13.34
N ARG A 51 7.71 -23.08 -13.11
CA ARG A 51 8.06 -21.76 -12.58
C ARG A 51 7.53 -20.63 -13.46
N ASP A 52 7.48 -20.79 -14.77
CA ASP A 52 6.94 -19.76 -15.67
C ASP A 52 5.43 -19.60 -15.47
N CYS A 53 4.69 -20.71 -15.42
CA CYS A 53 3.27 -20.68 -15.11
C CYS A 53 3.00 -20.11 -13.69
N HIS A 54 3.87 -20.41 -12.72
CA HIS A 54 3.82 -19.81 -11.39
C HIS A 54 4.02 -18.28 -11.45
N ARG A 55 5.06 -17.82 -12.15
CA ARG A 55 5.38 -16.40 -12.33
C ARG A 55 4.25 -15.66 -13.03
N LEU A 56 3.72 -16.21 -14.13
CA LEU A 56 2.60 -15.64 -14.87
C LEU A 56 1.36 -15.50 -13.98
N SER A 57 1.01 -16.56 -13.24
CA SER A 57 -0.10 -16.55 -12.29
C SER A 57 0.12 -15.56 -11.15
N SER A 58 1.35 -15.48 -10.62
CA SER A 58 1.71 -14.53 -9.55
C SER A 58 1.60 -13.10 -10.04
N ARG A 59 2.09 -12.82 -11.26
CA ARG A 59 1.98 -11.51 -11.92
C ARG A 59 0.52 -11.14 -12.17
N ALA A 60 -0.29 -12.06 -12.71
CA ALA A 60 -1.72 -11.84 -12.93
C ALA A 60 -2.45 -11.53 -11.62
N TRP A 61 -2.16 -12.27 -10.54
CA TRP A 61 -2.74 -12.03 -9.24
C TRP A 61 -2.29 -10.69 -8.62
N TYR A 62 -1.01 -10.35 -8.73
CA TYR A 62 -0.49 -9.03 -8.37
C TYR A 62 -1.22 -7.94 -9.16
N HIS A 63 -1.50 -8.16 -10.44
CA HIS A 63 -2.22 -7.19 -11.26
C HIS A 63 -3.68 -7.02 -10.87
N LYS A 64 -4.38 -8.11 -10.53
CA LYS A 64 -5.80 -8.13 -10.18
C LYS A 64 -6.17 -7.22 -9.00
N HIS A 65 -5.28 -7.10 -8.03
CA HIS A 65 -5.51 -6.31 -6.81
C HIS A 65 -4.66 -5.05 -6.75
N ASP A 66 -4.20 -4.56 -7.90
CA ASP A 66 -3.39 -3.35 -7.98
C ASP A 66 -2.12 -3.38 -7.10
N GLY A 67 -1.58 -4.58 -6.89
CA GLY A 67 -0.44 -4.82 -6.00
C GLY A 67 -0.72 -4.57 -4.51
N LEU A 68 -1.98 -4.37 -4.09
CA LEU A 68 -2.33 -3.96 -2.72
C LEU A 68 -2.22 -5.08 -1.68
N GLN A 69 -2.38 -6.35 -2.09
CA GLN A 69 -2.37 -7.47 -1.14
C GLN A 69 -1.01 -7.61 -0.43
N GLY A 70 0.10 -7.49 -1.14
CA GLY A 70 1.45 -7.59 -0.55
C GLY A 70 1.69 -6.56 0.57
N PRO A 71 1.45 -5.27 0.33
CA PRO A 71 1.49 -4.23 1.35
C PRO A 71 0.59 -4.52 2.55
N LEU A 72 -0.65 -4.97 2.32
CA LEU A 72 -1.58 -5.32 3.40
C LEU A 72 -1.04 -6.48 4.25
N ASP A 73 -0.57 -7.57 3.62
CA ASP A 73 -0.01 -8.72 4.33
C ASP A 73 1.25 -8.35 5.13
N ASN A 74 2.09 -7.49 4.58
CA ASN A 74 3.27 -6.98 5.27
C ASN A 74 2.88 -6.06 6.44
N GLY A 75 1.85 -5.24 6.29
CA GLY A 75 1.28 -4.43 7.36
C GLY A 75 0.74 -5.30 8.50
N LEU A 76 0.02 -6.38 8.17
CA LEU A 76 -0.48 -7.36 9.13
C LEU A 76 0.66 -8.02 9.93
N LYS A 77 1.70 -8.50 9.25
CA LYS A 77 2.87 -9.12 9.89
C LYS A 77 3.56 -8.14 10.87
N ARG A 78 3.82 -6.91 10.43
CA ARG A 78 4.44 -5.87 11.27
C ARG A 78 3.58 -5.53 12.49
N ALA A 79 2.26 -5.43 12.33
CA ALA A 79 1.36 -5.16 13.45
C ALA A 79 1.35 -6.29 14.48
N ARG A 80 1.35 -7.55 14.04
CA ARG A 80 1.48 -8.71 14.93
C ARG A 80 2.79 -8.72 15.69
N ALA A 81 3.91 -8.49 15.01
CA ALA A 81 5.23 -8.42 15.64
C ALA A 81 5.31 -7.29 16.69
N ALA A 82 4.62 -6.17 16.46
CA ALA A 82 4.55 -5.04 17.39
C ALA A 82 3.50 -5.21 18.51
N GLY A 83 2.83 -6.37 18.62
CA GLY A 83 1.77 -6.61 19.60
C GLY A 83 0.57 -5.66 19.43
N ARG A 84 0.31 -5.19 18.20
CA ARG A 84 -0.81 -4.30 17.87
C ARG A 84 -1.99 -5.08 17.33
N ARG A 85 -3.16 -4.47 17.39
CA ARG A 85 -4.37 -4.99 16.75
C ARG A 85 -4.11 -5.21 15.26
N ALA A 86 -4.46 -6.38 14.74
CA ALA A 86 -4.03 -6.80 13.41
C ALA A 86 -5.12 -7.66 12.76
N PHE A 87 -5.79 -7.13 11.74
CA PHE A 87 -6.82 -7.85 10.98
C PHE A 87 -6.34 -8.20 9.58
N ASN A 88 -6.69 -9.39 9.11
CA ASN A 88 -6.47 -9.74 7.72
C ASN A 88 -7.46 -8.96 6.84
N ILE A 89 -6.96 -7.98 6.09
CA ILE A 89 -7.76 -7.09 5.25
C ILE A 89 -7.62 -7.56 3.80
N LYS A 90 -8.78 -7.72 3.14
CA LYS A 90 -8.83 -8.04 1.71
C LYS A 90 -8.77 -6.75 0.87
N PRO A 91 -8.00 -6.71 -0.22
CA PRO A 91 -7.86 -5.53 -1.08
C PRO A 91 -9.21 -4.94 -1.51
N GLU A 92 -10.18 -5.77 -1.90
CA GLU A 92 -11.49 -5.32 -2.37
C GLU A 92 -12.27 -4.61 -1.25
N LYS A 93 -12.14 -5.10 -0.01
CA LYS A 93 -12.75 -4.46 1.16
C LYS A 93 -12.09 -3.12 1.46
N GLN A 94 -10.77 -3.03 1.33
CA GLN A 94 -10.04 -1.77 1.54
C GLN A 94 -10.40 -0.73 0.47
N LEU A 95 -10.41 -1.12 -0.81
CA LEU A 95 -10.80 -0.24 -1.91
C LEU A 95 -12.25 0.25 -1.75
N LYS A 96 -13.17 -0.64 -1.35
CA LYS A 96 -14.56 -0.26 -1.05
C LYS A 96 -14.64 0.69 0.15
N HIS A 97 -13.83 0.48 1.18
CA HIS A 97 -13.75 1.36 2.34
C HIS A 97 -13.22 2.75 1.94
N TRP A 98 -12.13 2.83 1.19
CA TRP A 98 -11.60 4.11 0.71
C TRP A 98 -12.61 4.87 -0.15
N LYS A 99 -13.21 4.21 -1.15
CA LYS A 99 -14.26 4.81 -1.98
C LYS A 99 -15.43 5.35 -1.15
N LYS A 100 -15.87 4.60 -0.12
CA LYS A 100 -16.97 5.03 0.77
C LYS A 100 -16.62 6.31 1.55
N ASN A 101 -15.34 6.52 1.88
CA ASN A 101 -14.88 7.67 2.67
C ASN A 101 -14.22 8.75 1.81
N GLY A 102 -14.46 8.76 0.49
CA GLY A 102 -13.91 9.79 -0.40
C GLY A 102 -12.38 9.72 -0.59
N ILE A 103 -11.75 8.60 -0.22
CA ILE A 103 -10.31 8.40 -0.39
C ILE A 103 -10.07 7.79 -1.78
N ASP A 104 -9.35 8.53 -2.62
CA ASP A 104 -8.90 8.01 -3.92
C ASP A 104 -7.67 7.11 -3.74
N PRO A 105 -7.72 5.83 -4.13
CA PRO A 105 -6.56 4.93 -4.06
C PRO A 105 -5.36 5.40 -4.87
N TRP A 106 -5.53 6.28 -5.85
CA TRP A 106 -4.46 6.75 -6.75
C TRP A 106 -4.04 8.18 -6.46
N THR A 107 -4.37 8.68 -5.27
CA THR A 107 -3.92 9.97 -4.78
C THR A 107 -3.30 9.76 -3.40
N CYS A 108 -2.15 10.37 -3.13
CA CYS A 108 -1.55 10.33 -1.80
C CYS A 108 -2.52 10.99 -0.81
N PHE A 109 -2.92 10.25 0.23
CA PHE A 109 -3.90 10.69 1.21
C PHE A 109 -3.50 11.99 1.91
N TYR A 110 -2.19 12.23 2.07
CA TYR A 110 -1.68 13.41 2.76
C TYR A 110 -1.36 14.57 1.83
N THR A 111 -0.72 14.30 0.69
CA THR A 111 -0.21 15.38 -0.16
C THR A 111 -1.11 15.74 -1.33
N GLY A 112 -2.02 14.84 -1.73
CA GLY A 112 -2.79 14.99 -2.96
C GLY A 112 -2.01 14.67 -4.23
N THR A 113 -0.73 14.28 -4.13
CA THR A 113 0.10 13.89 -5.28
C THR A 113 -0.48 12.65 -5.97
N PRO A 114 -0.60 12.64 -7.31
CA PRO A 114 -1.01 11.45 -8.05
C PRO A 114 -0.07 10.28 -7.79
N LEU A 115 -0.63 9.10 -7.57
CA LEU A 115 0.08 7.84 -7.43
C LEU A 115 -0.06 7.07 -8.75
N LEU A 116 1.07 6.79 -9.36
CA LEU A 116 1.20 6.07 -10.61
C LEU A 116 1.36 4.57 -10.39
N ARG A 117 0.79 3.83 -11.34
CA ARG A 117 0.98 2.39 -11.49
C ARG A 117 1.17 2.06 -12.97
N GLU A 118 2.36 2.36 -13.46
CA GLU A 118 2.73 2.05 -14.83
C GLU A 118 3.22 0.60 -14.93
N PRO A 119 2.77 -0.17 -15.94
CA PRO A 119 3.33 -1.49 -16.22
C PRO A 119 4.85 -1.40 -16.42
N GLY A 120 5.61 -2.17 -15.64
CA GLY A 120 7.08 -2.17 -15.71
C GLY A 120 7.77 -1.19 -14.75
N HIS A 121 7.03 -0.29 -14.09
CA HIS A 121 7.56 0.60 -13.06
C HIS A 121 7.09 0.19 -11.66
N PRO A 122 7.86 0.51 -10.60
CA PRO A 122 7.41 0.33 -9.22
C PRO A 122 6.08 1.04 -8.99
N ASN A 123 5.14 0.37 -8.32
CA ASN A 123 3.91 1.02 -7.89
C ASN A 123 4.28 2.12 -6.89
N SER A 124 4.05 3.38 -7.25
CA SER A 124 4.32 4.52 -6.35
C SER A 124 3.33 4.58 -5.18
N ARG A 125 2.21 3.84 -5.27
CA ARG A 125 1.26 3.68 -4.17
C ARG A 125 1.77 2.70 -3.14
N GLU A 126 2.16 3.25 -2.00
CA GLU A 126 2.32 2.52 -0.76
C GLU A 126 1.04 2.60 0.09
N ILE A 127 1.04 1.85 1.19
CA ILE A 127 0.08 2.05 2.26
C ILE A 127 0.79 2.61 3.48
N ASP A 128 0.15 3.58 4.12
CA ASP A 128 0.58 4.11 5.41
C ASP A 128 -0.43 3.75 6.50
N HIS A 129 0.09 3.64 7.73
CA HIS A 129 -0.73 3.58 8.93
C HIS A 129 -0.89 4.97 9.53
N ILE A 130 -2.09 5.57 9.49
CA ILE A 130 -2.33 6.95 9.99
C ILE A 130 -1.74 7.14 11.39
N GLU A 131 -2.12 6.25 12.30
CA GLU A 131 -1.45 6.00 13.56
C GLU A 131 -0.35 4.94 13.38
N PRO A 132 0.93 5.31 13.52
CA PRO A 132 2.04 4.40 13.29
C PRO A 132 1.99 3.21 14.25
N LEU A 133 2.43 2.03 13.79
CA LEU A 133 2.39 0.81 14.59
C LEU A 133 3.28 0.85 15.83
N SER A 134 4.32 1.68 15.83
CA SER A 134 5.21 1.91 16.98
C SER A 134 4.49 2.56 18.16
N LEU A 135 3.46 3.38 17.90
CA LEU A 135 2.73 4.12 18.92
C LEU A 135 1.97 3.18 19.87
N LYS A 136 2.20 3.33 21.19
CA LYS A 136 1.45 2.61 22.21
C LYS A 136 -0.02 2.99 22.13
N GLY A 137 -0.90 1.99 22.06
CA GLY A 137 -2.34 2.20 21.89
C GLY A 137 -2.79 2.52 20.46
N SER A 138 -1.89 2.42 19.46
CA SER A 138 -2.26 2.57 18.03
C SER A 138 -3.47 1.71 17.68
N ALA A 139 -4.33 2.24 16.81
CA ALA A 139 -5.43 1.53 16.19
C ALA A 139 -5.00 0.22 15.50
N GLY A 140 -3.72 0.11 15.13
CA GLY A 140 -3.09 -1.08 14.56
C GLY A 140 -3.34 -1.24 13.06
N HIS A 141 -3.23 -2.46 12.54
CA HIS A 141 -3.54 -2.77 11.15
C HIS A 141 -5.04 -3.07 10.99
N VAL A 142 -5.82 -1.99 10.80
CA VAL A 142 -7.28 -1.95 10.58
C VAL A 142 -7.61 -1.08 9.38
N MET A 143 -8.75 -1.33 8.71
CA MET A 143 -9.11 -0.59 7.48
C MET A 143 -9.11 0.93 7.64
N LYS A 144 -9.63 1.42 8.77
CA LYS A 144 -9.71 2.86 9.10
C LYS A 144 -8.35 3.52 9.40
N ASN A 145 -7.31 2.73 9.63
CA ASN A 145 -5.98 3.22 9.94
C ASN A 145 -5.05 3.06 8.73
N ILE A 146 -5.56 2.64 7.57
CA ILE A 146 -4.74 2.34 6.38
C ILE A 146 -5.18 3.27 5.25
N VAL A 147 -4.22 3.99 4.67
CA VAL A 147 -4.45 4.99 3.61
C VAL A 147 -3.43 4.85 2.47
N PRO A 148 -3.77 5.21 1.22
CA PRO A 148 -2.81 5.26 0.13
C PRO A 148 -1.83 6.41 0.37
N CYS A 149 -0.54 6.18 0.14
CA CYS A 149 0.50 7.16 0.42
C CYS A 149 1.63 7.06 -0.61
N SER A 150 2.25 8.18 -0.94
CA SER A 150 3.50 8.21 -1.70
C SER A 150 4.65 7.65 -0.85
N HIS A 151 5.59 6.96 -1.48
CA HIS A 151 6.80 6.46 -0.80
C HIS A 151 7.55 7.55 -0.02
N GLU A 152 7.72 8.73 -0.62
CA GLU A 152 8.47 9.85 -0.03
C GLU A 152 7.83 10.33 1.27
N TRP A 153 6.52 10.63 1.24
CA TRP A 153 5.77 11.00 2.44
C TRP A 153 5.77 9.88 3.50
N ASN A 154 5.62 8.62 3.09
CA ASN A 154 5.61 7.50 4.03
C ASN A 154 6.96 7.39 4.78
N ARG A 155 8.08 7.55 4.05
CA ARG A 155 9.43 7.61 4.64
C ARG A 155 9.64 8.83 5.52
N TYR A 156 9.12 9.99 5.10
CA TYR A 156 9.22 11.20 5.90
C TYR A 156 8.43 11.06 7.20
N LYS A 157 7.15 10.67 7.14
CA LYS A 157 6.31 10.44 8.32
C LYS A 157 6.91 9.39 9.26
N ASN A 158 7.31 8.24 8.73
CA ASN A 158 7.91 7.13 9.47
C ASN A 158 7.07 6.75 10.72
N THR A 159 7.67 6.82 11.91
CA THR A 159 7.05 6.46 13.19
C THR A 159 6.27 7.60 13.85
N ARG A 160 6.21 8.78 13.21
CA ARG A 160 5.54 9.96 13.74
C ARG A 160 4.05 9.96 13.34
N ARG A 161 3.22 10.61 14.15
CA ARG A 161 1.81 10.85 13.79
C ARG A 161 1.75 11.82 12.62
N ALA A 162 0.88 11.56 11.65
CA ALA A 162 0.76 12.40 10.45
C ALA A 162 0.53 13.89 10.77
N VAL A 163 -0.33 14.18 11.76
CA VAL A 163 -0.62 15.55 12.21
C VAL A 163 0.64 16.30 12.68
N ASN A 164 1.58 15.63 13.34
CA ASN A 164 2.82 16.27 13.81
C ASN A 164 3.81 16.54 12.67
N VAL A 165 3.76 15.70 11.63
CA VAL A 165 4.66 15.74 10.48
C VAL A 165 4.22 16.84 9.52
N TYR A 166 2.91 17.04 9.38
CA TYR A 166 2.29 18.07 8.54
C TYR A 166 2.88 19.47 8.79
N LEU A 167 3.02 19.86 10.05
CA LEU A 167 3.46 21.20 10.45
C LEU A 167 4.91 21.52 10.08
N ASN A 168 5.73 20.50 9.82
CA ASN A 168 7.16 20.64 9.62
C ASN A 168 7.62 20.09 8.26
N ALA A 169 6.66 19.77 7.37
CA ALA A 169 6.98 19.19 6.08
C ALA A 169 7.72 20.21 5.19
N PRO A 170 8.82 19.80 4.53
CA PRO A 170 9.47 20.64 3.53
C PRO A 170 8.52 20.90 2.35
N GLU A 171 8.71 21.99 1.63
CA GLU A 171 7.78 22.52 0.61
C GLU A 171 7.33 21.46 -0.41
N GLU A 172 8.25 20.63 -0.88
CA GLU A 172 8.00 19.55 -1.85
C GLU A 172 7.13 18.41 -1.32
N LEU A 173 7.06 18.26 0.01
CA LEU A 173 6.19 17.32 0.70
C LEU A 173 5.00 18.02 1.32
N GLN A 174 4.90 19.35 1.23
CA GLN A 174 3.75 20.03 1.77
C GLN A 174 2.48 19.57 1.04
N PRO A 175 1.38 19.44 1.77
CA PRO A 175 0.10 19.09 1.20
C PRO A 175 -0.32 20.06 0.11
N VAL A 176 -0.32 19.57 -1.13
CA VAL A 176 -0.71 20.34 -2.32
C VAL A 176 -2.22 20.51 -2.37
N LYS A 177 -2.97 19.56 -1.80
CA LYS A 177 -4.40 19.66 -1.59
C LYS A 177 -4.69 19.87 -0.10
N ASN A 178 -5.05 21.10 0.25
CA ASN A 178 -6.05 21.30 1.29
C ASN A 178 -7.29 20.50 0.87
N TYR A 179 -7.75 19.62 1.75
CA TYR A 179 -8.95 18.82 1.53
C TYR A 179 -10.08 19.74 1.03
N VAL A 180 -10.77 19.38 -0.07
CA VAL A 180 -11.78 20.22 -0.74
C VAL A 180 -13.08 20.26 0.08
N GLY A 181 -12.98 20.81 1.29
CA GLY A 181 -14.07 21.01 2.23
C GLY A 181 -14.01 22.36 2.94
N LEU A 182 -12.92 23.13 2.83
CA LEU A 182 -12.80 24.45 3.45
C LEU A 182 -12.00 25.38 2.53
N ALA A 183 -12.56 26.57 2.28
CA ALA A 183 -11.93 27.65 1.54
C ALA A 183 -10.57 28.06 2.16
N HIS A 184 -9.75 28.75 1.37
CA HIS A 184 -8.37 29.16 1.66
C HIS A 184 -8.11 29.51 3.15
N GLY A 185 -7.11 28.85 3.74
CA GLY A 185 -6.42 29.35 4.94
C GLY A 185 -6.65 28.64 6.27
N HIS A 186 -7.46 27.58 6.36
CA HIS A 186 -7.63 26.86 7.64
C HIS A 186 -7.63 25.35 7.45
N ALA A 187 -6.72 24.65 8.12
CA ALA A 187 -6.77 23.21 8.19
C ALA A 187 -7.75 22.80 9.28
N GLY A 188 -8.92 22.28 8.86
CA GLY A 188 -9.15 20.89 9.22
C GLY A 188 -10.46 20.18 8.97
N VAL A 189 -10.90 19.41 9.96
CA VAL A 189 -10.86 17.94 9.89
C VAL A 189 -11.59 17.26 11.02
N ASP A 190 -12.16 16.12 10.67
CA ASP A 190 -13.41 15.66 11.22
C ASP A 190 -13.27 14.33 11.98
N ALA A 191 -14.42 13.81 12.42
CA ALA A 191 -14.56 12.56 13.15
C ALA A 191 -14.12 11.29 12.37
N GLN A 192 -13.62 11.46 11.15
CA GLN A 192 -13.14 10.39 10.28
C GLN A 192 -11.62 10.51 9.97
N GLY A 193 -10.90 11.44 10.59
CA GLY A 193 -9.44 11.38 10.69
C GLY A 193 -8.66 12.07 9.57
N ASN A 194 -9.28 13.08 8.97
CA ASN A 194 -8.63 14.23 8.36
C ASN A 194 -7.39 14.79 9.16
N PRO A 195 -6.50 15.73 8.72
CA PRO A 195 -5.77 16.72 9.58
C PRO A 195 -6.42 18.13 9.81
N LEU A 196 -6.63 18.58 11.08
CA LEU A 196 -6.87 19.98 11.49
C LEU A 196 -5.54 20.51 11.95
N ALA A 197 -4.92 21.40 11.17
CA ALA A 197 -3.69 22.06 11.59
C ALA A 197 -4.08 23.36 12.31
N PRO A 198 -3.60 23.58 13.55
CA PRO A 198 -3.79 24.86 14.21
C PRO A 198 -3.03 25.95 13.44
N ALA A 199 -3.69 27.08 13.21
CA ALA A 199 -3.00 28.30 12.81
C ALA A 199 -2.05 28.71 13.94
N ILE A 200 -0.82 29.12 13.60
CA ILE A 200 0.03 29.84 14.53
C ILE A 200 -0.58 31.24 14.66
N THR A 201 -1.33 31.47 15.74
CA THR A 201 -1.69 32.84 16.14
C THR A 201 -0.56 33.38 17.00
N GLU A 202 0.23 34.30 16.44
CA GLU A 202 1.07 35.16 17.26
C GLU A 202 0.17 36.21 17.92
N TRP A 203 0.10 36.19 19.24
CA TRP A 203 -0.54 37.25 20.00
C TRP A 203 0.50 38.33 20.22
N SER A 204 0.36 39.48 19.55
CA SER A 204 1.00 40.69 20.05
C SER A 204 0.17 41.22 21.22
N ASP A 205 0.83 41.49 22.35
CA ASP A 205 0.19 42.08 23.54
C ASP A 205 -0.40 43.48 23.28
N SER A 206 -0.17 44.05 22.09
CA SER A 206 -0.91 45.19 21.55
C SER A 206 -1.97 44.68 20.57
N ASP A 207 -3.22 44.61 21.03
CA ASP A 207 -4.32 45.41 20.44
C ASP A 207 -5.71 44.82 20.76
N ARG A 208 -6.51 45.60 21.50
CA ARG A 208 -7.98 45.56 21.42
C ARG A 208 -8.45 46.32 20.17
N GLY A 209 -7.91 45.97 19.01
CA GLY A 209 -8.14 46.64 17.73
C GLY A 209 -7.95 45.67 16.56
N GLU A 210 -8.44 46.04 15.39
CA GLU A 210 -8.58 45.18 14.21
C GLU A 210 -7.36 44.30 13.90
N LEU A 211 -7.66 43.04 13.58
CA LEU A 211 -6.71 41.99 13.31
C LEU A 211 -6.14 42.16 11.89
N ILE A 212 -4.93 42.69 11.77
CA ILE A 212 -4.23 42.83 10.48
C ILE A 212 -3.46 41.55 10.20
N VAL A 213 -3.91 40.79 9.19
CA VAL A 213 -3.23 39.59 8.69
C VAL A 213 -2.26 39.99 7.58
N TYR A 214 -0.97 39.72 7.76
CA TYR A 214 0.03 39.90 6.72
C TYR A 214 0.18 38.63 5.89
N VAL A 215 -0.14 38.74 4.60
CA VAL A 215 0.21 37.72 3.59
C VAL A 215 1.53 38.15 2.97
N ARG A 216 2.57 37.34 3.10
CA ARG A 216 3.84 37.61 2.42
C ARG A 216 3.65 37.32 0.93
N GLN A 217 3.53 38.38 0.13
CA GLN A 217 3.77 38.31 -1.30
C GLN A 217 5.23 38.62 -1.52
N ASP A 218 5.99 37.69 -2.08
CA ASP A 218 7.23 38.02 -2.79
C ASP A 218 7.26 37.21 -4.09
N THR A 219 6.85 37.89 -5.16
CA THR A 219 7.24 37.68 -6.57
C THR A 219 8.75 37.95 -6.73
N GLU A 220 9.50 37.28 -7.61
CA GLU A 220 9.63 37.67 -9.03
C GLU A 220 10.21 36.55 -9.92
N VAL A 221 9.72 36.55 -11.17
CA VAL A 221 10.23 35.82 -12.33
C VAL A 221 11.42 36.59 -12.91
N SER A 222 12.53 35.90 -13.18
CA SER A 222 13.71 36.46 -13.82
C SER A 222 13.46 36.85 -15.28
N GLN A 223 14.08 37.95 -15.71
CA GLN A 223 14.85 37.99 -16.95
C GLN A 223 16.31 38.24 -16.62
#